data_AF-G5A4V7-F1
#
_entry.id   AF-G5A4V7-F1
#
_cell.length_a   1.000
_cell.length_b   1.000
_cell.length_c   1.000
_cell.angle_alpha   90.00
_cell.angle_beta   90.00
_cell.angle_gamma   90.00
#
_symmetry.space_group_name_H-M   'P 1'
#
loop_
_entity.id
_entity.type
_entity.pdbx_description
1 polymer ?
#
loop_
_entity_poly.entity_id
_entity_poly.type
_entity_poly.pdbx_seq_one_letter_code
_entity_poly.pdbx_strand_id
1 'polypeptide(L)'
;DSAAISESVEPPLLWHTDWAAWKIYLSEYCERTKQVLPVKETLSRAERIKRLKCTKKGKEVSMKENDDSLLLPEAFDPYQRTYICTHGWKKRKSRSEVSRPKQHIRLTDCPFRFVVQ
;
A
#
# COMPACT_ATOMS: atom_id res chain seq x y z
N ASP A 1 16.67 23.18 17.32
CA ASP A 1 15.39 22.42 17.41
C ASP A 1 14.59 22.54 16.14
N SER A 2 14.50 21.45 15.36
CA SER A 2 13.64 21.40 14.17
C SER A 2 12.23 21.03 14.63
N ALA A 3 11.34 22.02 14.70
CA ALA A 3 9.93 21.80 14.97
C ALA A 3 9.36 20.84 13.91
N ALA A 4 8.81 19.72 14.35
CA ALA A 4 8.08 18.80 13.49
C ALA A 4 6.82 19.53 12.98
N ILE A 5 6.87 20.00 11.74
CA ILE A 5 5.70 20.56 11.06
C ILE A 5 4.71 19.40 10.88
N SER A 6 3.68 19.35 11.73
CA SER A 6 2.55 18.44 11.58
C SER A 6 1.59 19.02 10.56
N GLU A 7 1.77 18.69 9.28
CA GLU A 7 0.78 19.02 8.26
C GLU A 7 -0.48 18.18 8.50
N SER A 8 -1.60 18.85 8.81
CA SER A 8 -2.91 18.22 8.97
C SER A 8 -3.43 17.83 7.59
N VAL A 9 -3.22 16.57 7.21
CA VAL A 9 -3.73 16.01 5.96
C VAL A 9 -5.10 15.41 6.23
N GLU A 10 -6.13 15.91 5.53
CA GLU A 10 -7.49 15.37 5.59
C GLU A 10 -7.48 13.90 5.16
N PRO A 11 -7.87 12.94 6.02
CA PRO A 11 -7.86 11.54 5.67
C PRO A 11 -8.97 11.23 4.66
N PRO A 12 -8.80 10.23 3.78
CA PRO A 12 -9.90 9.68 3.01
C PRO A 12 -11.01 9.16 3.94
N LEU A 13 -12.19 9.78 3.89
CA LEU A 13 -13.35 9.40 4.72
C LEU A 13 -14.33 8.47 3.99
N LEU A 14 -14.14 8.28 2.68
CA LEU A 14 -15.05 7.52 1.84
C LEU A 14 -14.62 6.05 1.74
N TRP A 15 -15.59 5.17 1.97
CA TRP A 15 -15.46 3.74 1.72
C TRP A 15 -15.82 3.44 0.27
N HIS A 16 -15.06 2.55 -0.36
CA HIS A 16 -15.28 2.17 -1.76
C HIS A 16 -15.54 0.67 -1.84
N THR A 17 -16.46 0.27 -2.73
CA THR A 17 -16.86 -1.13 -2.93
C THR A 17 -15.86 -1.93 -3.76
N ASP A 18 -15.05 -1.25 -4.57
CA ASP A 18 -14.09 -1.86 -5.46
C ASP A 18 -12.85 -0.97 -5.69
N TRP A 19 -11.80 -1.59 -6.23
CA TRP A 19 -10.54 -0.91 -6.52
C TRP A 19 -10.63 0.11 -7.65
N ALA A 20 -11.60 0.01 -8.56
CA ALA A 20 -11.76 0.97 -9.65
C ALA A 20 -12.27 2.31 -9.10
N ALA A 21 -13.33 2.28 -8.29
CA ALA A 21 -13.87 3.42 -7.58
C ALA A 21 -12.81 4.06 -6.66
N TRP A 22 -12.05 3.24 -5.92
CA TRP A 22 -10.95 3.72 -5.09
C TRP A 22 -9.87 4.47 -5.91
N LYS A 23 -9.47 3.93 -7.07
CA LYS A 23 -8.45 4.58 -7.92
C LYS A 23 -8.90 5.93 -8.46
N ILE A 24 -10.17 6.07 -8.83
CA ILE A 24 -10.74 7.34 -9.31
C ILE A 24 -10.67 8.37 -8.18
N TYR A 25 -11.21 8.01 -7.01
CA TYR A 25 -11.15 8.87 -5.82
C TYR A 25 -9.72 9.26 -5.44
N LEU A 26 -8.78 8.30 -5.43
CA LEU A 26 -7.40 8.57 -5.09
C LEU A 26 -6.76 9.57 -6.06
N SER A 27 -7.09 9.49 -7.36
CA SER A 27 -6.60 10.44 -8.36
C SER A 27 -7.08 11.85 -8.07
N GLU A 28 -8.39 12.02 -7.84
CA GLU A 28 -8.99 13.32 -7.49
C GLU A 28 -8.44 13.88 -6.17
N TYR A 29 -8.26 13.01 -5.17
CA TYR A 29 -7.64 13.37 -3.90
C TYR A 29 -6.20 13.86 -4.08
N CYS A 30 -5.38 13.14 -4.85
CA CYS A 30 -4.01 13.53 -5.16
C CYS A 30 -3.95 14.88 -5.90
N GLU A 31 -4.88 15.11 -6.83
CA GLU A 31 -4.97 16.36 -7.58
C GLU A 31 -5.39 17.54 -6.69
N ARG A 32 -6.38 17.33 -5.81
CA ARG A 32 -6.88 18.34 -4.86
C ARG A 32 -5.81 18.73 -3.84
N THR A 33 -5.11 17.74 -3.29
CA THR A 33 -4.11 17.93 -2.22
C THR A 33 -2.68 18.17 -2.74
N LYS A 34 -2.48 18.09 -4.06
CA LYS A 34 -1.16 18.14 -4.73
C LYS A 34 -0.17 17.10 -4.19
N GLN A 35 -0.70 15.96 -3.75
CA GLN A 35 0.10 14.85 -3.27
C GLN A 35 0.36 13.85 -4.39
N VAL A 36 1.52 13.18 -4.33
CA VAL A 36 1.84 12.05 -5.20
C VAL A 36 2.07 10.84 -4.31
N LEU A 37 1.12 9.89 -4.38
CA LEU A 37 1.08 8.70 -3.53
C LEU A 37 1.33 7.43 -4.35
N PRO A 38 2.60 7.05 -4.64
CA PRO A 38 2.90 5.80 -5.31
C PRO A 38 2.60 4.58 -4.43
N VAL A 39 2.26 3.46 -5.08
CA VAL A 39 2.16 2.15 -4.44
C VAL A 39 3.56 1.64 -4.10
N LYS A 40 3.80 1.35 -2.83
CA LYS A 40 5.03 0.70 -2.36
C LYS A 40 4.92 -0.82 -2.38
N GLU A 41 3.82 -1.34 -1.85
CA GLU A 41 3.59 -2.77 -1.68
C GLU A 41 2.13 -3.11 -2.01
N THR A 42 1.94 -4.31 -2.57
CA THR A 42 0.63 -4.89 -2.83
C THR A 42 0.60 -6.27 -2.20
N LEU A 43 -0.43 -6.55 -1.40
CA LEU A 43 -0.69 -7.89 -0.87
C LEU A 43 -1.77 -8.52 -1.72
N SER A 44 -1.43 -9.61 -2.41
CA SER A 44 -2.42 -10.35 -3.20
C SER A 44 -3.39 -11.12 -2.30
N ARG A 45 -4.56 -11.45 -2.86
CA ARG A 45 -5.51 -12.37 -2.24
C ARG A 45 -4.85 -13.68 -1.84
N ALA A 46 -4.10 -14.29 -2.75
CA ALA A 46 -3.45 -15.58 -2.52
C ALA A 46 -2.48 -15.56 -1.33
N GLU A 47 -1.67 -14.50 -1.21
CA GLU A 47 -0.75 -14.35 -0.08
C GLU A 47 -1.51 -14.11 1.24
N ARG A 48 -2.63 -13.37 1.22
CA ARG A 48 -3.49 -13.21 2.39
C ARG A 48 -4.11 -14.54 2.84
N ILE A 49 -4.62 -15.34 1.90
CA ILE A 49 -5.20 -16.66 2.15
C ILE A 49 -4.15 -17.60 2.74
N LYS A 50 -2.93 -17.63 2.18
CA LYS A 50 -1.81 -18.41 2.72
C LYS A 50 -1.53 -18.07 4.19
N ARG A 51 -1.54 -16.78 4.55
CA ARG A 51 -1.37 -16.33 5.95
C ARG A 51 -2.56 -16.75 6.82
N LEU A 52 -3.79 -16.66 6.31
CA LEU A 52 -5.00 -17.07 7.05
C LEU A 52 -4.97 -18.57 7.34
N LYS A 53 -4.57 -19.41 6.39
CA LYS A 53 -4.41 -20.87 6.57
C LYS A 53 -3.39 -21.25 7.65
N CYS A 54 -2.48 -20.36 8.05
CA CYS A 54 -1.58 -20.60 9.18
C CYS A 54 -2.24 -20.32 10.56
N THR A 55 -3.36 -19.58 10.60
CA THR A 55 -4.08 -19.26 11.84
C THR A 55 -5.00 -20.40 12.27
N LYS A 56 -5.29 -20.54 13.57
CA LYS A 56 -6.21 -21.59 14.07
C LYS A 56 -7.58 -21.54 13.37
N LYS A 57 -8.18 -20.35 13.24
CA LYS A 57 -9.48 -20.15 12.58
C LYS A 57 -9.41 -20.47 11.09
N GLY A 58 -8.37 -20.02 10.39
CA GLY A 58 -8.24 -20.32 8.96
C GLY A 58 -7.95 -21.79 8.67
N LYS A 59 -7.23 -22.50 9.57
CA LYS A 59 -7.10 -23.96 9.51
C LYS A 59 -8.44 -24.64 9.67
N GLU A 60 -9.25 -24.24 10.65
CA GLU A 60 -10.57 -24.84 10.84
C GLU A 60 -11.48 -24.67 9.62
N VAL A 61 -11.51 -23.47 9.03
CA VAL A 61 -12.32 -23.19 7.83
C VAL A 61 -11.79 -23.97 6.62
N SER A 62 -10.47 -23.97 6.37
CA SER A 62 -9.88 -24.70 5.25
C SER A 62 -9.90 -26.24 5.40
N MET A 63 -9.91 -26.76 6.63
CA MET A 63 -10.02 -28.20 6.89
C MET A 63 -11.45 -28.71 6.74
N LYS A 64 -12.46 -27.87 7.03
CA LYS A 64 -13.87 -28.20 6.82
C LYS A 64 -14.21 -28.21 5.33
N GLU A 65 -13.74 -27.19 4.62
CA GLU A 65 -14.04 -27.01 3.20
C GLU A 65 -12.74 -26.53 2.51
N ASN A 66 -12.24 -27.30 1.54
CA ASN A 66 -11.05 -26.95 0.74
C ASN A 66 -11.33 -25.76 -0.23
N ASP A 67 -12.22 -24.85 0.15
CA ASP A 67 -12.61 -23.69 -0.64
C ASP A 67 -12.02 -22.39 -0.07
N ASP A 68 -11.10 -21.83 -0.84
CA ASP A 68 -10.41 -20.58 -0.53
C ASP A 68 -11.33 -19.35 -0.59
N SER A 69 -12.48 -19.47 -1.25
CA SER A 69 -13.49 -18.41 -1.38
C SER A 69 -14.16 -18.09 -0.05
N LEU A 70 -14.23 -19.06 0.86
CA LEU A 70 -14.76 -18.89 2.22
C LEU A 70 -13.84 -18.06 3.10
N LEU A 71 -12.53 -18.10 2.84
CA LEU A 71 -11.54 -17.31 3.56
C LEU A 71 -11.48 -15.88 3.04
N LEU A 72 -11.56 -15.72 1.73
CA LEU A 72 -11.58 -14.40 1.08
C LEU A 72 -12.26 -14.51 -0.29
N PRO A 73 -13.27 -13.70 -0.62
CA PRO A 73 -13.87 -13.70 -1.95
C PRO A 73 -12.87 -13.32 -3.04
N GLU A 74 -13.08 -13.82 -4.26
CA GLU A 74 -12.15 -13.61 -5.39
C GLU A 74 -12.01 -12.14 -5.81
N ALA A 75 -13.06 -11.35 -5.62
CA ALA A 75 -13.08 -9.92 -5.94
C ALA A 75 -12.05 -9.08 -5.15
N PHE A 76 -11.51 -9.61 -4.04
CA PHE A 76 -10.51 -8.94 -3.20
C PHE A 76 -9.07 -9.17 -3.70
N ASP A 77 -8.81 -8.94 -4.98
CA ASP A 77 -7.44 -8.90 -5.52
C ASP A 77 -7.13 -7.55 -6.19
N PRO A 78 -6.12 -6.81 -5.72
CA PRO A 78 -5.30 -7.11 -4.54
C PRO A 78 -6.11 -7.00 -3.23
N TYR A 79 -5.69 -7.72 -2.18
CA TYR A 79 -6.31 -7.59 -0.87
C TYR A 79 -5.88 -6.31 -0.16
N GLN A 80 -4.66 -5.84 -0.38
CA GLN A 80 -4.16 -4.62 0.26
C GLN A 80 -3.22 -3.87 -0.67
N ARG A 81 -3.27 -2.53 -0.61
CA ARG A 81 -2.24 -1.65 -1.16
C ARG A 81 -1.68 -0.74 -0.08
N THR A 82 -0.37 -0.64 -0.03
CA THR A 82 0.34 0.31 0.81
C THR A 82 0.91 1.41 -0.07
N TYR A 83 0.44 2.63 0.14
CA TYR A 83 0.90 3.85 -0.49
C TYR A 83 1.93 4.57 0.38
N ILE A 84 2.85 5.27 -0.27
CA ILE A 84 3.85 6.14 0.37
C ILE A 84 3.86 7.49 -0.33
N CYS A 85 4.53 8.48 0.26
CA CYS A 85 4.88 9.70 -0.47
C CYS A 85 6.12 9.48 -1.34
N THR A 86 6.43 10.43 -2.23
CA THR A 86 7.62 10.41 -3.10
C THR A 86 8.95 10.32 -2.34
N HIS A 87 8.98 10.77 -1.07
CA HIS A 87 10.13 10.70 -0.18
C HIS A 87 10.24 9.38 0.61
N GLY A 88 9.21 8.52 0.58
CA GLY A 88 9.13 7.27 1.34
C GLY A 88 9.99 6.13 0.78
N TRP A 89 10.63 6.34 -0.38
CA TRP A 89 11.54 5.38 -0.98
C TRP A 89 12.89 5.39 -0.25
N LYS A 90 13.44 4.19 0.00
CA LYS A 90 14.80 4.04 0.52
C LYS A 90 15.83 4.42 -0.54
N LYS A 91 16.92 5.05 -0.13
CA LYS A 91 18.09 5.26 -1.01
C LYS A 91 18.58 3.91 -1.53
N ARG A 92 18.51 3.73 -2.85
CA ARG A 92 19.08 2.56 -3.51
C ARG A 92 20.59 2.76 -3.65
N LYS A 93 21.38 1.79 -3.19
CA LYS A 93 22.82 1.75 -3.47
C LYS A 93 23.04 1.69 -4.99
N SER A 94 23.95 2.49 -5.53
CA SER A 94 24.40 2.31 -6.92
C SER A 94 25.11 0.97 -7.03
N ARG A 95 24.83 0.22 -8.09
CA ARG A 95 25.57 -1.00 -8.44
C ARG A 95 26.67 -0.74 -9.48
N SER A 96 26.83 0.50 -9.93
CA SER A 96 27.84 0.91 -10.90
C SER A 96 28.96 1.69 -10.22
N GLU A 97 30.18 1.45 -10.69
CA GLU A 97 31.40 2.19 -10.32
C GLU A 97 31.39 3.61 -10.91
N VAL A 98 30.77 3.76 -12.09
CA VAL A 98 30.58 5.06 -12.75
C VAL A 98 29.26 5.67 -12.31
N SER A 99 29.35 6.81 -11.61
CA SER A 99 28.20 7.60 -11.17
C SER A 99 27.74 8.53 -12.29
N ARG A 100 26.68 8.16 -13.02
CA ARG A 100 25.97 9.15 -13.85
C ARG A 100 25.35 10.22 -12.94
N PRO A 101 25.36 11.51 -13.32
CA PRO A 101 24.70 12.53 -12.52
C PRO A 101 23.22 12.18 -12.36
N LYS A 102 22.81 11.86 -11.13
CA LYS A 102 21.41 11.62 -10.81
C LYS A 102 20.77 12.95 -10.45
N GLN A 103 19.56 13.19 -10.96
CA GLN A 103 18.72 14.27 -10.42
C GLN A 103 18.60 14.08 -8.90
N HIS A 104 18.76 15.17 -8.15
CA HIS A 104 18.70 15.14 -6.69
C HIS A 104 17.25 14.89 -6.23
N ILE A 105 16.92 13.61 -6.00
CA ILE A 105 15.66 13.23 -5.35
C ILE A 105 15.95 13.00 -3.88
N ARG A 106 15.23 13.70 -3.00
CA ARG A 106 15.31 13.51 -1.55
C ARG A 106 14.61 12.20 -1.17
N LEU A 107 15.33 11.08 -1.27
CA LEU A 107 14.90 9.79 -0.73
C LEU A 107 15.22 9.80 0.77
N THR A 108 14.28 10.25 1.61
CA THR A 108 14.49 10.43 3.05
C THR A 108 13.98 9.26 3.89
N ASP A 109 13.46 8.20 3.26
CA ASP A 109 12.77 7.09 3.94
C ASP A 109 11.64 7.61 4.85
N CYS A 110 10.87 8.58 4.34
CA CYS A 110 9.73 9.15 5.05
C CYS A 110 8.82 8.04 5.62
N PRO A 111 8.43 8.10 6.91
CA PRO A 111 7.69 7.02 7.56
C PRO A 111 6.22 6.95 7.16
N PHE A 112 5.69 7.96 6.44
CA PHE A 112 4.31 7.99 5.99
C PHE A 112 3.93 6.71 5.23
N ARG A 113 2.91 6.01 5.72
CA ARG A 113 2.28 4.85 5.07
C ARG A 113 0.78 5.05 5.11
N PHE A 114 0.14 4.84 3.97
CA PHE A 114 -1.31 4.84 3.85
C PHE A 114 -1.74 3.50 3.29
N VAL A 115 -2.53 2.74 4.05
CA VAL A 115 -2.89 1.35 3.74
C VAL A 115 -4.38 1.29 3.43
N VAL A 116 -4.72 0.63 2.33
CA VAL A 116 -6.10 0.37 1.90
C VAL A 116 -6.28 -1.15 1.79
N GLN A 117 -7.38 -1.66 2.34
CA GLN A 117 -7.77 -3.07 2.37
C GLN A 117 -9.23 -3.21 1.98
#